data_AF-A0A1X7RW79-F1
#
_entry.id   AF-A0A1X7RW79-F1
#
_cell.length_a   1.000
_cell.length_b   1.000
_cell.length_c   1.000
_cell.angle_alpha   90.00
_cell.angle_beta   90.00
_cell.angle_gamma   90.00
#
_symmetry.space_group_name_H-M   'P 1'
#
loop_
_entity.id
_entity.type
_entity.pdbx_description
1 polymer ?
#
loop_
_entity_poly.entity_id
_entity_poly.type
_entity_poly.pdbx_seq_one_letter_code
_entity_poly.pdbx_strand_id
1 'polypeptide(L)'
;MKNTFSLLAALPLVSAFPAVLEQLQKREVFPTVPAPRFTTDRDNCGSHGKCTAFDAQDQLVNVQEGSGHEFRSPGAGDLRGQCPGLNAAANHAFLPRNGIATIQ
;
A
#
# COMPACT_ATOMS: atom_id res chain seq x y z
N MET A 1 -23.89 47.79 -34.32
CA MET A 1 -22.57 47.53 -33.69
C MET A 1 -22.51 46.05 -33.37
N LYS A 2 -21.61 45.31 -34.04
CA LYS A 2 -21.52 43.85 -33.96
C LYS A 2 -20.60 43.49 -32.80
N ASN A 3 -21.10 42.86 -31.74
CA ASN A 3 -20.26 42.24 -30.71
C ASN A 3 -20.34 40.72 -30.84
N THR A 4 -19.43 40.19 -31.63
CA THR A 4 -19.11 38.77 -31.74
C THR A 4 -18.41 38.32 -30.45
N PHE A 5 -19.12 37.61 -29.59
CA PHE A 5 -18.48 36.78 -28.55
C PHE A 5 -17.98 35.49 -29.21
N SER A 6 -16.68 35.44 -29.46
CA SER A 6 -15.98 34.19 -29.81
C SER A 6 -15.96 33.26 -28.60
N LEU A 7 -16.83 32.26 -28.58
CA LEU A 7 -16.67 31.04 -27.78
C LEU A 7 -15.89 30.03 -28.62
N LEU A 8 -14.56 30.16 -28.64
CA LEU A 8 -13.65 29.13 -29.12
C LEU A 8 -12.71 28.76 -27.98
N ALA A 9 -12.93 27.58 -27.40
CA ALA A 9 -11.89 26.61 -27.01
C ALA A 9 -12.49 25.62 -26.00
N ALA A 10 -13.20 24.62 -26.50
CA ALA A 10 -13.26 23.34 -25.78
C ALA A 10 -11.82 22.79 -25.78
N LEU A 11 -11.19 22.77 -24.60
CA LEU A 11 -9.86 22.20 -24.38
C LEU A 11 -9.82 20.72 -24.83
N PRO A 12 -8.83 20.30 -25.62
CA PRO A 12 -8.61 18.88 -25.87
C PRO A 12 -7.90 18.29 -24.64
N LEU A 13 -8.65 17.90 -23.60
CA LEU A 13 -8.08 17.14 -22.48
C LEU A 13 -7.87 15.65 -22.79
N VAL A 14 -8.09 15.22 -24.05
CA VAL A 14 -7.98 13.81 -24.48
C VAL A 14 -6.60 13.49 -25.11
N SER A 15 -5.57 14.32 -24.90
CA SER A 15 -4.22 14.01 -25.41
C SER A 15 -3.09 14.24 -24.43
N ALA A 16 -3.36 14.29 -23.11
CA ALA A 16 -2.31 14.66 -22.16
C ALA A 16 -1.18 13.61 -22.08
N PHE A 17 -1.43 12.33 -22.37
CA PHE A 17 -0.39 11.29 -22.24
C PHE A 17 -0.50 10.13 -23.25
N PRO A 18 -0.33 10.37 -24.57
CA PRO A 18 -0.27 9.28 -25.55
C PRO A 18 0.84 8.26 -25.22
N ALA A 19 1.96 8.72 -24.65
CA ALA A 19 3.06 7.86 -24.23
C ALA A 19 2.71 6.92 -23.06
N VAL A 20 1.79 7.31 -22.17
CA VAL A 20 1.35 6.44 -21.06
C VAL A 20 0.47 5.31 -21.59
N LEU A 21 -0.38 5.57 -22.58
CA LEU A 21 -1.19 4.53 -23.22
C LEU A 21 -0.31 3.53 -23.99
N GLU A 22 0.76 4.00 -24.62
CA GLU A 22 1.76 3.15 -25.29
C GLU A 22 2.52 2.26 -24.29
N GLN A 23 2.83 2.77 -23.09
CA GLN A 23 3.46 1.99 -22.02
C GLN A 23 2.52 0.91 -21.45
N LEU A 24 1.21 1.17 -21.34
CA LEU A 24 0.22 0.19 -20.89
C LEU A 24 0.00 -0.95 -21.89
N GLN A 25 0.19 -0.67 -23.19
CA GLN A 25 0.00 -1.66 -24.27
C GLN A 25 1.21 -2.60 -24.42
N LYS A 26 2.38 -2.19 -23.92
CA LYS A 26 3.55 -3.05 -23.79
C LYS A 26 3.32 -3.98 -22.61
N ARG A 27 2.53 -5.03 -22.85
CA ARG A 27 2.38 -6.18 -21.94
C ARG A 27 3.77 -6.52 -21.40
N GLU A 28 4.00 -6.28 -20.12
CA GLU A 28 5.25 -6.66 -19.48
C GLU A 28 5.43 -8.15 -19.73
N VAL A 29 6.40 -8.49 -20.58
CA VAL A 29 6.87 -9.85 -20.69
C VAL A 29 7.62 -10.06 -19.39
N PHE A 30 6.93 -10.58 -18.38
CA PHE A 30 7.56 -10.97 -17.15
C PHE A 30 8.68 -11.95 -17.53
N PRO A 31 9.95 -11.65 -17.18
CA PRO A 31 11.00 -12.62 -17.42
C PRO A 31 10.60 -13.92 -16.73
N THR A 32 10.81 -15.04 -17.40
CA THR A 32 10.65 -16.35 -16.75
C THR A 32 11.60 -16.38 -15.56
N VAL A 33 11.04 -16.23 -14.36
CA VAL A 33 11.81 -16.25 -13.12
C VAL A 33 12.30 -17.68 -12.94
N PRO A 34 13.62 -17.95 -12.93
CA PRO A 34 14.13 -19.27 -12.63
C PRO A 34 13.59 -19.73 -11.29
N ALA A 35 13.39 -21.04 -11.12
CA ALA A 35 13.03 -21.57 -9.82
C ALA A 35 14.00 -21.02 -8.76
N PRO A 36 13.50 -20.47 -7.64
CA PRO A 36 14.35 -19.95 -6.58
C PRO A 36 15.37 -21.02 -6.18
N ARG A 37 16.65 -20.64 -6.19
CA ARG A 37 17.73 -21.48 -5.66
C ARG A 37 17.66 -21.40 -4.15
N PHE A 38 16.69 -22.09 -3.56
CA PHE A 38 16.67 -22.30 -2.13
C PHE A 38 17.94 -23.06 -1.77
N THR A 39 18.87 -22.41 -1.07
CA THR A 39 20.11 -23.04 -0.59
C THR A 39 19.89 -23.78 0.73
N THR A 40 18.66 -23.74 1.24
CA THR A 40 18.26 -24.31 2.54
C THR A 40 16.80 -24.74 2.49
N ASP A 41 16.44 -25.77 3.27
CA ASP A 41 15.04 -26.16 3.54
C ASP A 41 14.37 -25.27 4.61
N ARG A 42 14.95 -24.10 4.91
CA ARG A 42 14.32 -23.11 5.79
C ARG A 42 13.08 -22.59 5.08
N ASP A 43 11.96 -22.76 5.75
CA ASP A 43 10.72 -22.10 5.35
C ASP A 43 10.80 -20.59 5.64
N ASN A 44 9.81 -19.86 5.14
CA ASN A 44 9.68 -18.41 5.34
C ASN A 44 9.20 -18.05 6.75
N CYS A 45 9.17 -18.99 7.68
CA CYS A 45 8.57 -18.84 9.01
C CYS A 45 9.60 -18.54 10.11
N GLY A 46 10.85 -18.30 9.70
CA GLY A 46 11.90 -17.79 10.58
C GLY A 46 12.44 -18.85 11.54
N SER A 47 12.94 -18.42 12.70
CA SER A 47 13.50 -19.32 13.72
C SER A 47 12.43 -19.99 14.59
N HIS A 48 11.15 -19.71 14.36
CA HIS A 48 10.05 -20.13 15.23
C HIS A 48 9.53 -21.55 14.95
N GLY A 49 10.18 -22.28 14.03
CA GLY A 49 9.79 -23.63 13.63
C GLY A 49 9.02 -23.64 12.31
N LYS A 50 8.25 -24.70 12.08
CA LYS A 50 7.46 -24.84 10.85
C LYS A 50 6.36 -23.79 10.80
N CYS A 51 6.04 -23.35 9.59
CA CYS A 51 4.90 -22.48 9.34
C CYS A 51 3.63 -23.02 9.98
N THR A 52 2.97 -22.19 10.78
CA THR A 52 1.60 -22.47 11.22
C THR A 52 0.69 -22.49 10.01
N ALA A 53 -0.29 -23.39 10.00
CA ALA A 53 -1.38 -23.30 9.04
C ALA A 53 -2.12 -21.97 9.24
N PHE A 54 -2.63 -21.39 8.15
CA PHE A 54 -3.51 -20.23 8.26
C PHE A 54 -4.81 -20.67 8.95
N ASP A 55 -5.20 -19.94 9.99
CA ASP A 55 -6.48 -20.06 10.67
C ASP A 55 -7.10 -18.67 10.75
N ALA A 56 -8.26 -18.50 10.11
CA ALA A 56 -8.88 -17.19 9.98
C ALA A 56 -9.38 -16.60 11.30
N GLN A 57 -9.70 -17.44 12.29
CA GLN A 57 -10.19 -16.99 13.59
C GLN A 57 -9.01 -16.58 14.47
N ASP A 58 -7.97 -17.41 14.55
CA ASP A 58 -6.78 -17.12 15.35
C ASP A 58 -5.98 -15.93 14.81
N GLN A 59 -6.04 -15.69 13.50
CA GLN A 59 -5.26 -14.65 12.82
C GLN A 59 -6.14 -13.45 12.40
N LEU A 60 -7.33 -13.30 12.99
CA LEU A 60 -8.19 -12.14 12.76
C LEU A 60 -7.60 -10.88 13.39
N VAL A 61 -7.31 -9.86 12.57
CA VAL A 61 -6.96 -8.51 13.03
C VAL A 61 -8.19 -7.61 12.91
N ASN A 62 -8.90 -7.39 14.02
CA ASN A 62 -10.15 -6.63 14.00
C ASN A 62 -9.93 -5.10 13.97
N VAL A 63 -10.13 -4.50 12.80
CA VAL A 63 -10.01 -3.05 12.55
C VAL A 63 -11.35 -2.36 12.27
N GLN A 64 -12.46 -3.01 12.61
CA GLN A 64 -13.81 -2.47 12.42
C GLN A 64 -14.13 -1.36 13.43
N GLU A 65 -15.15 -0.55 13.13
CA GLU A 65 -15.67 0.47 14.04
C GLU A 65 -16.09 -0.14 15.39
N GLY A 66 -15.63 0.46 16.48
CA GLY A 66 -15.82 -0.01 17.85
C GLY A 66 -14.72 -0.94 18.38
N SER A 67 -13.75 -1.37 17.56
CA SER A 67 -12.67 -2.25 18.01
C SER A 67 -11.57 -1.54 18.80
N GLY A 68 -11.50 -0.21 18.75
CA GLY A 68 -10.37 0.58 19.26
C GLY A 68 -9.13 0.56 18.35
N HIS A 69 -9.16 -0.27 17.31
CA HIS A 69 -8.12 -0.40 16.28
C HIS A 69 -8.59 0.10 14.91
N GLU A 70 -9.57 1.00 14.90
CA GLU A 70 -10.02 1.66 13.69
C GLU A 70 -8.89 2.48 13.09
N PHE A 71 -8.91 2.56 11.76
CA PHE A 71 -8.02 3.44 11.04
C PHE A 71 -8.26 4.90 11.47
N ARG A 72 -7.17 5.58 11.82
CA ARG A 72 -7.12 7.04 11.85
C ARG A 72 -5.87 7.52 11.13
N SER A 73 -6.04 8.51 10.26
CA SER A 73 -4.94 9.21 9.63
C SER A 73 -4.00 9.83 10.69
N PRO A 74 -2.68 9.84 10.46
CA PRO A 74 -1.75 10.51 11.36
C PRO A 74 -2.05 12.02 11.41
N GLY A 75 -2.02 12.59 12.62
CA GLY A 75 -2.15 14.02 12.85
C GLY A 75 -0.82 14.77 12.75
N ALA A 76 -0.87 16.08 12.99
CA ALA A 76 0.35 16.87 13.11
C ALA A 76 1.19 16.40 14.31
N GLY A 77 2.45 16.08 14.08
CA GLY A 77 3.37 15.58 15.10
C GLY A 77 3.39 14.05 15.27
N ASP A 78 2.46 13.32 14.63
CA ASP A 78 2.53 11.86 14.59
C ASP A 78 3.63 11.42 13.59
N LEU A 79 4.62 10.67 14.08
CA LEU A 79 5.77 10.27 13.27
C LEU A 79 5.48 9.01 12.45
N ARG A 80 5.88 9.03 11.18
CA ARG A 80 5.83 7.86 10.28
C ARG A 80 7.17 7.73 9.56
N GLY A 81 7.65 6.50 9.44
CA GLY A 81 8.96 6.19 8.84
C GLY A 81 8.82 5.50 7.48
N GLN A 82 9.92 4.94 6.99
CA GLN A 82 9.94 4.19 5.73
C GLN A 82 9.26 2.81 5.81
N CYS A 83 8.93 2.32 7.01
CA CYS A 83 8.33 1.01 7.20
C CYS A 83 6.79 1.09 7.12
N PRO A 84 6.15 0.61 6.03
CA PRO A 84 4.69 0.70 5.88
C PRO A 84 3.93 -0.12 6.93
N GLY A 85 4.48 -1.25 7.38
CA GLY A 85 3.86 -2.10 8.39
C GLY A 85 3.75 -1.41 9.76
N LEU A 86 4.83 -0.78 10.22
CA LEU A 86 4.81 -0.03 11.48
C LEU A 86 3.91 1.21 11.40
N ASN A 87 3.86 1.85 10.23
CA ASN A 87 2.95 2.96 10.00
C ASN A 87 1.48 2.52 10.09
N ALA A 88 1.13 1.36 9.52
CA ALA A 88 -0.20 0.78 9.63
C ALA A 88 -0.53 0.44 11.09
N ALA A 89 0.38 -0.21 11.81
CA ALA A 89 0.19 -0.54 13.22
C ALA A 89 -0.06 0.70 14.09
N ALA A 90 0.66 1.81 13.87
CA ALA A 90 0.41 3.08 14.55
C ALA A 90 -0.93 3.73 14.14
N ASN A 91 -1.29 3.68 12.85
CA ASN A 91 -2.59 4.19 12.35
C ASN A 91 -3.80 3.39 12.85
N HIS A 92 -3.58 2.16 13.33
CA HIS A 92 -4.59 1.29 13.91
C HIS A 92 -4.40 1.09 15.44
N ALA A 93 -3.62 1.93 16.11
CA ALA A 93 -3.38 1.86 17.56
C ALA A 93 -2.83 0.52 18.10
N PHE A 94 -2.28 -0.35 17.25
CA PHE A 94 -1.47 -1.50 17.72
C PHE A 94 -0.11 -1.05 18.24
N LEU A 95 0.34 0.13 17.81
CA LEU A 95 1.44 0.90 18.39
C LEU A 95 0.93 2.28 18.80
N PRO A 96 1.62 3.00 19.70
CA PRO A 96 1.31 4.40 20.02
C PRO A 96 1.15 5.24 18.75
N ARG A 97 0.04 5.97 18.65
CA ARG A 97 -0.33 6.72 17.43
C ARG A 97 0.68 7.82 17.07
N ASN A 98 1.41 8.33 18.06
CA ASN A 98 2.50 9.30 17.88
C ASN A 98 3.72 8.72 17.14
N GLY A 99 3.79 7.40 16.91
CA GLY A 99 4.87 6.75 16.18
C GLY A 99 6.15 6.50 16.98
N ILE A 100 6.10 6.61 18.32
CA ILE A 100 7.23 6.32 19.21
C ILE A 100 6.86 5.14 20.11
N ALA A 101 7.58 4.03 19.99
CA ALA A 101 7.33 2.79 20.74
C ALA A 101 8.63 2.25 21.36
N THR A 102 8.48 1.42 22.40
CA THR A 102 9.58 0.65 23.01
C THR A 102 9.52 -0.80 22.56
N ILE A 103 10.67 -1.48 22.50
CA ILE A 103 10.72 -2.95 22.35
C ILE A 103 10.45 -3.57 23.73
N GLN A 104 9.65 -4.63 23.76
CA GLN A 104 9.38 -5.44 24.97
C GLN A 104 10.23 -6.70 24.98
#